data_AF-A0A9J6HC76-F1
#
_entry.id   AF-A0A9J6HC76-F1
#
_cell.length_a   1.000
_cell.length_b   1.000
_cell.length_c   1.000
_cell.angle_alpha   90.00
_cell.angle_beta   90.00
_cell.angle_gamma   90.00
#
_symmetry.space_group_name_H-M   'P 1'
#
loop_
_entity.id
_entity.type
_entity.pdbx_description
1 polymer ?
#
loop_
_entity_poly.entity_id
_entity_poly.type
_entity_poly.pdbx_seq_one_letter_code
_entity_poly.pdbx_strand_id
1 'polypeptide(L)'
;MLARVANRCQGMPESTLLRLVRTFIVAKFAYALPYLELSKLETQKVDALLRKAYKQALGLPPTTSTALFSALGAHNKIAEITRSRAYAHIATSN
;
A
#
# COMPACT_ATOMS: atom_id res chain seq x y z
N MET A 1 4.41 -11.42 6.91
CA MET A 1 5.49 -11.42 5.89
C MET A 1 6.28 -10.12 5.90
N LEU A 2 5.65 -8.94 5.82
CA LEU A 2 6.33 -7.63 5.89
C LEU A 2 7.18 -7.44 7.17
N ALA A 3 6.64 -7.82 8.35
CA ALA A 3 7.41 -7.79 9.60
C ALA A 3 8.66 -8.71 9.59
N ARG A 4 8.64 -9.81 8.82
CA ARG A 4 9.81 -10.69 8.65
C ARG A 4 10.85 -10.08 7.72
N VAL A 5 10.41 -9.34 6.69
CA VAL A 5 11.31 -8.60 5.79
C VAL A 5 11.98 -7.44 6.54
N ALA A 6 11.22 -6.70 7.34
CA ALA A 6 11.76 -5.64 8.19
C ALA A 6 12.80 -6.16 9.21
N ASN A 7 12.51 -7.29 9.89
CA ASN A 7 13.43 -7.85 10.90
C ASN A 7 14.66 -8.59 10.34
N ARG A 8 14.60 -9.18 9.13
CA ARG A 8 15.74 -9.94 8.56
C ARG A 8 16.76 -9.07 7.83
N CYS A 9 16.39 -7.86 7.42
CA CYS A 9 17.28 -6.95 6.70
C CYS A 9 17.94 -5.95 7.65
N GLN A 10 18.70 -6.45 8.64
CA GLN A 10 19.57 -5.63 9.50
C GLN A 10 20.62 -4.94 8.61
N GLY A 11 20.34 -3.70 8.19
CA GLY A 11 21.19 -2.93 7.28
C GLY A 11 20.46 -2.24 6.12
N MET A 12 19.16 -2.48 5.92
CA MET A 12 18.40 -1.78 4.88
C MET A 12 17.92 -0.42 5.38
N PRO A 13 18.20 0.68 4.66
CA PRO A 13 17.71 2.01 5.05
C PRO A 13 16.17 2.06 4.95
N GLU A 14 15.55 2.83 5.85
CA GLU A 14 14.10 2.95 6.00
C GLU A 14 13.39 3.30 4.68
N SER A 15 14.01 4.16 3.87
CA SER A 15 13.51 4.55 2.54
C SER A 15 13.41 3.38 1.56
N THR A 16 14.40 2.47 1.58
CA THR A 16 14.41 1.27 0.73
C THR A 16 13.36 0.28 1.21
N LEU A 17 13.21 0.10 2.53
CA LEU A 17 12.17 -0.74 3.09
C LEU A 17 10.77 -0.22 2.71
N LEU A 18 10.53 1.08 2.87
CA LEU A 18 9.28 1.73 2.50
C LEU A 18 8.99 1.55 1.01
N ARG A 19 10.00 1.76 0.16
CA ARG A 19 9.88 1.53 -1.28
C ARG A 19 9.53 0.08 -1.59
N LEU A 20 10.17 -0.89 -0.93
CA LEU A 20 9.89 -2.31 -1.12
C LEU A 20 8.45 -2.66 -0.72
N VAL A 21 8.01 -2.17 0.44
CA VAL A 21 6.64 -2.35 0.92
C VAL A 21 5.65 -1.72 -0.05
N ARG A 22 5.91 -0.49 -0.50
CA ARG A 22 5.09 0.21 -1.50
C ARG A 22 4.98 -0.61 -2.78
N THR A 23 6.10 -1.00 -3.38
CA THR A 23 6.12 -1.76 -4.64
C THR A 23 5.41 -3.11 -4.50
N PHE A 24 5.65 -3.84 -3.41
CA PHE A 24 5.01 -5.13 -3.15
C PHE A 24 3.49 -5.00 -3.03
N ILE A 25 3.04 -4.03 -2.25
CA ILE A 25 1.63 -3.73 -2.03
C ILE A 25 0.97 -3.32 -3.35
N VAL A 26 1.58 -2.39 -4.10
CA VAL A 26 1.06 -1.95 -5.40
C VAL A 26 0.98 -3.12 -6.38
N ALA A 27 2.01 -3.95 -6.49
CA ALA A 27 1.99 -5.11 -7.38
C ALA A 27 0.88 -6.11 -7.01
N LYS A 28 0.75 -6.42 -5.72
CA LYS A 28 -0.27 -7.35 -5.23
C LYS A 28 -1.69 -6.84 -5.46
N PHE A 29 -1.94 -5.56 -5.16
CA PHE A 29 -3.26 -4.96 -5.34
C PHE A 29 -3.58 -4.70 -6.80
N ALA A 30 -2.63 -4.21 -7.60
CA ALA A 30 -2.82 -4.06 -9.03
C ALA A 30 -3.24 -5.39 -9.66
N TYR A 31 -2.68 -6.52 -9.24
CA TYR A 31 -3.08 -7.83 -9.71
C TYR A 31 -4.43 -8.31 -9.14
N ALA A 32 -4.65 -8.19 -7.84
CA ALA A 32 -5.82 -8.80 -7.17
C ALA A 32 -7.13 -8.01 -7.34
N LEU A 33 -7.08 -6.67 -7.38
CA LEU A 33 -8.27 -5.80 -7.43
C LEU A 33 -9.20 -6.02 -8.63
N PRO A 34 -8.73 -6.21 -9.88
CA PRO A 34 -9.65 -6.38 -11.02
C PRO A 34 -10.48 -7.67 -10.95
N TYR A 35 -10.05 -8.65 -10.16
CA TYR A 35 -10.77 -9.92 -10.00
C TYR A 35 -11.65 -9.95 -8.75
N LEU A 36 -11.75 -8.84 -8.02
CA LEU A 36 -12.44 -8.78 -6.74
C LEU A 36 -13.51 -7.67 -6.78
N GLU A 37 -14.77 -8.06 -6.77
CA GLU A 37 -15.89 -7.13 -6.61
C GLU A 37 -15.95 -6.68 -5.15
N LEU A 38 -15.26 -5.57 -4.85
CA LEU A 38 -15.23 -5.01 -3.51
C LEU A 38 -16.42 -4.08 -3.29
N SER A 39 -17.21 -4.38 -2.25
CA SER A 39 -18.16 -3.42 -1.70
C SER A 39 -17.43 -2.21 -1.10
N LYS A 40 -18.12 -1.08 -0.94
CA LYS A 40 -17.57 0.14 -0.32
C LYS A 40 -16.98 -0.14 1.07
N LEU A 41 -17.64 -0.98 1.87
CA LEU A 41 -17.18 -1.38 3.20
C LEU A 41 -15.89 -2.21 3.15
N GLU A 42 -15.79 -3.10 2.17
CA GLU A 42 -14.61 -3.96 2.02
C GLU A 42 -13.42 -3.14 1.53
N THR A 43 -13.65 -2.19 0.62
CA THR A 43 -12.63 -1.24 0.17
C THR A 43 -12.05 -0.45 1.35
N GLN A 44 -12.90 0.02 2.27
CA GLN A 44 -12.44 0.69 3.49
C GLN A 44 -11.62 -0.21 4.41
N LYS A 45 -11.99 -1.49 4.54
CA LYS A 45 -11.19 -2.47 5.31
C LYS A 45 -9.82 -2.68 4.68
N VAL A 46 -9.74 -2.79 3.35
CA VAL A 46 -8.45 -2.96 2.66
C VAL A 46 -7.60 -1.69 2.80
N ASP A 47 -8.18 -0.49 2.72
CA ASP A 47 -7.46 0.78 2.97
C ASP A 47 -6.95 0.87 4.42
N ALA A 48 -7.67 0.31 5.39
CA ALA A 48 -7.21 0.22 6.78
C ALA A 48 -6.03 -0.76 6.93
N LEU A 49 -6.08 -1.91 6.26
CA LEU A 49 -4.97 -2.88 6.22
C LEU A 49 -3.73 -2.28 5.56
N LEU A 50 -3.94 -1.53 4.48
CA LEU A 50 -2.90 -0.80 3.75
C LEU A 50 -2.18 0.19 4.66
N ARG A 51 -2.93 1.04 5.37
CA ARG A 51 -2.37 1.98 6.35
C ARG A 51 -1.59 1.26 7.46
N LYS A 52 -2.11 0.15 7.97
CA LYS A 52 -1.43 -0.66 9.00
C LYS A 52 -0.09 -1.21 8.48
N ALA A 53 -0.06 -1.72 7.25
CA ALA A 53 1.15 -2.25 6.63
C ALA A 53 2.23 -1.18 6.44
N TYR A 54 1.86 0.02 5.98
CA TYR A 54 2.81 1.13 5.85
C TYR A 54 3.31 1.64 7.21
N LYS A 55 2.43 1.77 8.22
CA LYS A 55 2.85 2.14 9.57
C LYS A 55 3.86 1.13 10.12
N GLN A 56 3.61 -0.16 9.92
CA GLN A 56 4.56 -1.21 10.32
C GLN A 56 5.89 -1.12 9.57
N ALA A 57 5.88 -0.77 8.27
CA ALA A 57 7.10 -0.60 7.48
C ALA A 57 7.94 0.59 7.94
N LEU A 58 7.28 1.66 8.42
CA LEU A 58 7.89 2.85 9.01
C LEU A 58 8.29 2.67 10.49
N GLY A 59 8.08 1.49 11.07
CA GLY A 59 8.30 1.28 12.51
C GLY A 59 7.33 2.07 13.40
N LEU A 60 6.27 2.65 12.85
CA LEU A 60 5.30 3.45 13.59
C LEU A 60 4.33 2.57 14.38
N PRO A 61 3.99 2.94 15.62
CA PRO A 61 2.95 2.27 16.38
C PRO A 61 1.61 2.26 15.63
N PRO A 62 0.80 1.20 15.77
CA PRO A 62 -0.52 1.12 15.15
C PRO A 62 -1.47 2.24 15.64
N THR A 63 -1.22 2.77 16.84
CA THR A 63 -1.96 3.87 17.48
C THR A 63 -1.66 5.25 16.88
N THR A 64 -0.66 5.37 16.00
CA THR A 64 -0.29 6.64 15.35
C THR A 64 -1.50 7.26 14.65
N SER A 65 -1.70 8.57 14.82
CA SER A 65 -2.83 9.30 14.23
C SER A 65 -2.93 9.05 12.73
N THR A 66 -4.10 8.59 12.28
CA THR A 66 -4.36 8.37 10.85
C THR A 66 -4.32 9.69 10.08
N ALA A 67 -4.77 10.79 10.68
CA ALA A 67 -4.81 12.09 10.02
C ALA A 67 -3.39 12.58 9.68
N LEU A 68 -2.46 12.50 10.65
CA LEU A 68 -1.06 12.86 10.44
C LEU A 68 -0.37 11.91 9.45
N PHE A 69 -0.68 10.62 9.51
CA PHE A 69 -0.14 9.65 8.56
C PHE A 69 -0.64 9.87 7.12
N SER A 70 -1.89 10.30 6.94
CA SER A 70 -2.43 10.70 5.63
C SER A 70 -1.86 12.03 5.15
N ALA A 71 -1.60 12.99 6.04
CA ALA A 71 -0.96 14.25 5.69
C ALA A 71 0.48 14.05 5.19
N LEU A 72 1.17 12.99 5.63
CA LEU A 72 2.52 12.64 5.17
C LEU A 72 2.59 12.22 3.70
N GLY A 73 1.46 11.89 3.05
CA GLY A 73 1.43 11.39 1.66
C GLY A 73 2.18 10.06 1.45
N ALA A 74 2.53 9.36 2.53
CA ALA A 74 3.40 8.17 2.46
C ALA A 74 2.71 6.92 1.88
N HIS A 75 1.38 6.91 1.76
CA HIS A 75 0.61 5.77 1.28
C HIS A 75 -0.35 6.15 0.15
N ASN A 76 -0.41 5.29 -0.87
CA ASN A 76 -1.40 5.42 -1.95
C ASN A 76 -2.75 4.88 -1.46
N LYS A 77 -3.86 5.46 -1.93
CA LYS A 77 -5.20 4.88 -1.71
C LYS A 77 -5.46 3.78 -2.73
N ILE A 78 -6.26 2.78 -2.36
CA ILE A 78 -6.61 1.68 -3.29
C ILE A 78 -7.29 2.20 -4.56
N ALA A 79 -8.20 3.16 -4.41
CA ALA A 79 -8.90 3.78 -5.53
C ALA A 79 -7.92 4.45 -6.53
N GLU A 80 -6.79 4.95 -6.06
CA GLU A 80 -5.76 5.55 -6.90
C GLU A 80 -4.96 4.49 -7.66
N ILE A 81 -4.63 3.37 -7.01
CA ILE A 81 -3.97 2.22 -7.65
C ILE A 81 -4.85 1.64 -8.76
N THR A 82 -6.15 1.46 -8.51
CA THR A 82 -7.10 0.97 -9.50
C THR A 82 -7.21 1.92 -10.70
N ARG A 83 -7.36 3.23 -10.43
CA ARG A 83 -7.41 4.24 -11.50
C ARG A 83 -6.13 4.26 -12.32
N SER A 84 -4.96 4.28 -11.66
CA SER A 84 -3.65 4.27 -12.34
C SER A 84 -3.51 3.07 -13.27
N ARG A 85 -3.93 1.86 -12.84
CA ARG A 85 -3.96 0.67 -13.69
C ARG A 85 -4.92 0.80 -14.87
N ALA A 86 -6.12 1.34 -14.64
CA ALA A 86 -7.11 1.54 -15.71
C ALA A 86 -6.57 2.49 -16.80
N TYR A 87 -5.93 3.59 -16.42
CA TYR A 87 -5.26 4.49 -17.37
C TYR A 87 -4.11 3.81 -18.11
N ALA A 88 -3.31 2.99 -17.44
CA ALA A 88 -2.23 2.25 -18.09
C ALA A 88 -2.76 1.29 -19.17
N HIS A 89 -3.87 0.59 -18.91
CA HIS A 89 -4.51 -0.28 -19.89
C HIS A 89 -5.02 0.48 -21.11
N ILE A 90 -5.64 1.65 -20.90
CA ILE A 90 -6.13 2.52 -21.99
C ILE A 90 -4.96 3.06 -22.84
N ALA A 91 -3.83 3.40 -22.20
CA ALA A 91 -2.65 3.89 -22.90
C ALA A 91 -1.97 2.81 -23.78
N THR A 92 -2.10 1.53 -23.44
CA THR A 92 -1.55 0.42 -24.24
C THR A 92 -2.44 -0.02 -25.39
N SER A 93 -3.69 0.46 -25.47
CA SER A 93 -4.65 0.12 -26.54
C SER A 93 -4.70 1.14 -27.69
N ASN A 94 -3.82 2.15 -27.68
CA ASN A 94 -3.61 3.12 -28.77
C ASN A 94 -2.22 2.90 -29.39
#